data_AF-J2N9C1-F1
#
_entry.id   AF-J2N9C1-F1
#
_cell.length_a   1.000
_cell.length_b   1.000
_cell.length_c   1.000
_cell.angle_alpha   90.00
_cell.angle_beta   90.00
_cell.angle_gamma   90.00
#
_symmetry.space_group_name_H-M   'P 1'
#
loop_
_entity.id
_entity.type
_entity.pdbx_description
1 polymer ?
#
loop_
_entity_poly.entity_id
_entity_poly.type
_entity_poly.pdbx_seq_one_letter_code
_entity_poly.pdbx_strand_id
1 'polypeptide(L)'
;CPLPQRLEELAPHHLSVPSGSSIRLDYSEQPPILAVRLQELFGLAETPRIAGGRQVVKLHLLSPARRPVQVTQDLANFWRSTYAEVKKDLKGRYPKHYWPDDPLVAEATARIKPRKA
;
A
#
# COMPACT_ATOMS: atom_id res chain seq x y z
N CYS A 1 -8.62 -14.25 31.87
CA CYS A 1 -9.29 -14.41 30.57
C CYS A 1 -8.28 -14.18 29.44
N PRO A 2 -7.74 -15.22 28.78
CA PRO A 2 -6.81 -15.00 27.69
C PRO A 2 -7.60 -14.83 26.38
N LEU A 3 -8.00 -13.59 26.08
CA LEU A 3 -8.53 -13.20 24.77
C LEU A 3 -7.51 -12.54 23.79
N PRO A 4 -6.19 -12.37 24.07
CA PRO A 4 -5.36 -11.50 23.22
C PRO A 4 -5.08 -12.09 21.83
N GLN A 5 -4.81 -13.40 21.72
CA GLN A 5 -4.29 -13.98 20.47
C GLN A 5 -5.29 -13.90 19.30
N ARG A 6 -6.57 -14.23 19.54
CA ARG A 6 -7.60 -14.15 18.48
C ARG A 6 -7.87 -12.72 18.02
N LEU A 7 -7.72 -11.73 18.89
CA LEU A 7 -7.91 -10.34 18.52
C LEU A 7 -6.76 -9.85 17.64
N GLU A 8 -5.52 -10.25 17.95
CA GLU A 8 -4.34 -9.93 17.15
C GLU A 8 -4.38 -10.59 15.76
N GLU A 9 -4.93 -11.80 15.66
CA GLU A 9 -5.15 -12.49 14.38
C GLU A 9 -6.23 -11.82 13.52
N LEU A 10 -7.31 -11.34 14.13
CA LEU A 10 -8.42 -10.72 13.42
C LEU A 10 -8.17 -9.24 13.10
N ALA A 11 -7.46 -8.53 13.97
CA ALA A 11 -7.16 -7.10 13.86
C ALA A 11 -5.65 -6.86 14.03
N PRO A 12 -4.83 -7.24 13.05
CA PRO A 12 -3.39 -7.01 13.13
C PRO A 12 -3.10 -5.50 13.15
N HIS A 13 -2.23 -5.05 14.05
CA HIS A 13 -1.81 -3.65 14.09
C HIS A 13 -0.95 -3.25 12.89
N HIS A 14 -0.31 -4.22 12.24
CA HIS A 14 0.54 -3.99 11.08
C HIS A 14 0.22 -5.00 9.97
N LEU A 15 0.22 -4.52 8.74
CA LEU A 15 0.12 -5.35 7.55
C LEU A 15 1.48 -5.47 6.88
N SER A 16 1.87 -6.69 6.54
CA SER A 16 3.02 -6.90 5.65
C SER A 16 2.60 -6.63 4.21
N VAL A 17 3.31 -5.74 3.53
CA VAL A 17 3.14 -5.48 2.10
C VAL A 17 4.18 -6.28 1.29
N PRO A 18 3.96 -6.56 -0.01
CA PRO A 18 4.86 -7.39 -0.82
C PRO A 18 6.28 -6.83 -0.92
N SER A 19 6.45 -5.53 -0.66
CA SER A 19 7.75 -4.88 -0.49
C SER A 19 8.59 -5.40 0.70
N GLY A 20 8.02 -6.23 1.57
CA GLY A 20 8.61 -6.71 2.81
C GLY A 20 8.50 -5.74 3.98
N SER A 21 7.85 -4.58 3.77
CA SER A 21 7.61 -3.59 4.82
C SER A 21 6.40 -3.95 5.65
N SER A 22 6.47 -3.62 6.95
CA SER A 22 5.35 -3.73 7.87
C SER A 22 4.73 -2.36 8.08
N ILE A 23 3.50 -2.15 7.59
CA ILE A 23 2.80 -0.87 7.61
C ILE A 23 1.74 -0.88 8.71
N ARG A 24 1.74 0.13 9.56
CA ARG A 24 0.75 0.26 10.64
C ARG A 24 -0.65 0.54 10.08
N LEU A 25 -1.65 -0.18 10.57
CA LEU A 25 -3.05 0.17 10.38
C LEU A 25 -3.49 1.16 11.45
N ASP A 26 -4.18 2.19 10.99
CA ASP A 26 -4.88 3.14 11.82
C ASP A 26 -6.34 2.71 11.96
N TYR A 27 -6.71 2.29 13.16
CA TYR A 27 -8.06 1.83 13.50
C TYR A 27 -8.95 2.96 14.04
N SER A 28 -8.50 4.22 13.98
CA SER A 28 -9.28 5.37 14.43
C SER A 28 -10.47 5.64 13.51
N GLU A 29 -10.39 5.20 12.26
CA GLU A 29 -11.49 5.23 11.29
C GLU A 29 -11.96 3.82 10.89
N GLN A 30 -13.20 3.72 10.43
CA GLN A 30 -13.80 2.49 9.89
C GLN A 30 -14.27 2.77 8.45
N PRO A 31 -13.73 2.08 7.43
CA PRO A 31 -12.70 1.04 7.49
C PRO A 31 -11.32 1.56 7.92
N PRO A 32 -10.48 0.69 8.52
CA PRO A 32 -9.16 1.07 9.02
C PRO A 32 -8.26 1.53 7.88
N ILE A 33 -7.43 2.51 8.19
CA ILE A 33 -6.59 3.20 7.23
C ILE A 33 -5.19 2.61 7.23
N LEU A 34 -4.67 2.30 6.05
CA LEU A 34 -3.31 1.84 5.87
C LEU A 34 -2.55 2.86 5.03
N ALA A 35 -1.67 3.61 5.69
CA ALA A 35 -0.89 4.67 5.06
C ALA A 35 0.42 4.10 4.49
N VAL A 36 0.43 3.83 3.18
CA VAL A 36 1.51 3.13 2.49
C VAL A 36 2.00 3.92 1.30
N ARG A 37 3.30 3.86 1.04
CA ARG A 37 3.87 4.49 -0.15
C ARG A 37 3.52 3.70 -1.39
N LEU A 38 3.24 4.40 -2.47
CA LEU A 38 2.83 3.78 -3.73
C LEU A 38 3.85 2.76 -4.26
N GLN A 39 5.14 3.06 -4.07
CA GLN A 39 6.26 2.18 -4.44
C GLN A 39 6.29 0.82 -3.70
N GLU A 40 5.65 0.73 -2.52
CA GLU A 40 5.60 -0.50 -1.72
C GLU A 40 4.42 -1.38 -2.09
N LEU A 41 3.49 -0.85 -2.88
CA LEU A 41 2.33 -1.57 -3.41
C LEU A 41 2.55 -2.07 -4.83
N PHE A 42 3.67 -1.75 -5.48
CA PHE A 42 4.01 -2.39 -6.75
C PHE A 42 4.02 -3.92 -6.57
N GLY A 43 3.50 -4.66 -7.54
CA GLY A 43 3.25 -6.09 -7.45
C GLY A 43 2.00 -6.49 -6.65
N LEU A 44 1.34 -5.56 -5.94
CA LEU A 44 0.06 -5.83 -5.26
C LEU A 44 -1.11 -5.50 -6.18
N ALA A 45 -1.75 -6.55 -6.72
CA ALA A 45 -2.90 -6.38 -7.60
C ALA A 45 -4.19 -6.00 -6.87
N GLU A 46 -4.35 -6.46 -5.63
CA GLU A 46 -5.62 -6.37 -4.89
C GLU A 46 -5.44 -5.71 -3.53
N THR A 47 -6.50 -5.06 -3.04
CA THR A 47 -6.51 -4.46 -1.70
C THR A 47 -6.45 -5.57 -0.63
N PRO A 48 -5.52 -5.47 0.34
CA PRO A 48 -5.47 -6.44 1.42
C PRO A 48 -6.71 -6.33 2.31
N ARG A 49 -7.17 -7.48 2.82
CA ARG A 49 -8.33 -7.57 3.71
C ARG A 49 -7.92 -8.11 5.06
N ILE A 50 -8.43 -7.52 6.14
CA ILE A 50 -8.22 -7.98 7.52
C ILE A 50 -9.47 -8.73 8.03
N ALA A 51 -9.44 -9.16 9.29
CA ALA A 51 -10.53 -9.91 9.92
C ALA A 51 -10.91 -11.19 9.15
N GLY A 52 -9.90 -11.91 8.64
CA GLY A 52 -10.10 -13.12 7.84
C GLY A 52 -10.79 -12.87 6.49
N GLY A 53 -10.55 -11.71 5.88
CA GLY A 53 -11.14 -11.35 4.57
C GLY A 53 -12.47 -10.60 4.65
N ARG A 54 -12.96 -10.30 5.86
CA ARG A 54 -14.26 -9.63 6.07
C ARG A 54 -14.19 -8.12 5.95
N GLN A 55 -13.07 -7.51 6.31
CA GLN A 55 -12.94 -6.06 6.35
C GLN A 55 -11.87 -5.60 5.36
N VAL A 56 -12.30 -4.81 4.37
CA VAL A 56 -11.38 -4.10 3.46
C VAL A 56 -10.70 -2.96 4.21
N VAL A 57 -9.42 -2.75 3.92
CA VAL A 57 -8.65 -1.62 4.47
C VAL A 57 -8.65 -0.47 3.48
N LYS A 58 -8.68 0.77 3.99
CA LYS A 58 -8.58 1.98 3.18
C LYS A 58 -7.10 2.31 2.99
N LEU A 59 -6.60 2.17 1.76
CA LEU A 59 -5.22 2.48 1.41
C LEU A 59 -5.05 4.00 1.21
N HIS A 60 -4.29 4.62 2.09
CA HIS A 60 -3.80 5.98 1.90
C HIS A 60 -2.48 5.88 1.15
N LEU A 61 -2.54 6.12 -0.15
CA LEU A 61 -1.39 6.14 -1.02
C LEU A 61 -0.58 7.39 -0.73
N LEU A 62 0.65 7.19 -0.28
CA LEU A 62 1.60 8.24 0.04
C LEU A 62 2.63 8.38 -1.08
N SER A 63 3.02 9.62 -1.34
CA SER A 63 4.20 9.97 -2.14
C SER A 63 5.50 9.54 -1.41
N PRO A 64 6.66 9.54 -2.09
CA PRO A 64 7.95 9.27 -1.47
C PRO A 64 8.26 10.16 -0.27
N ALA A 65 7.73 11.39 -0.25
CA ALA A 65 7.83 12.33 0.87
C ALA A 65 6.78 12.11 1.98
N ARG A 66 6.10 10.95 2.01
CA ARG A 66 5.03 10.60 2.97
C ARG A 66 3.83 11.54 2.96
N ARG A 67 3.61 12.29 1.87
CA ARG A 67 2.38 13.10 1.71
C ARG A 67 1.27 12.27 1.09
N PRO A 68 0.03 12.31 1.60
CA PRO A 68 -1.10 11.63 1.00
C PRO A 68 -1.34 12.18 -0.40
N VAL A 69 -1.32 11.30 -1.40
CA VAL A 69 -1.59 11.64 -2.80
C VAL A 69 -2.97 11.18 -3.22
N GLN A 70 -3.39 9.99 -2.78
CA GLN A 70 -4.69 9.43 -3.13
C GLN A 70 -5.14 8.50 -2.01
N VAL A 71 -6.45 8.38 -1.83
CA VAL A 71 -7.05 7.40 -0.92
C VAL A 71 -7.92 6.47 -1.74
N THR A 72 -7.71 5.16 -1.60
CA THR A 72 -8.51 4.14 -2.29
C THR A 72 -8.82 2.95 -1.40
N GLN A 73 -9.97 2.34 -1.60
CA GLN A 73 -10.33 1.04 -1.00
C GLN A 73 -10.26 -0.09 -2.05
N ASP A 74 -10.10 0.28 -3.33
CA ASP A 74 -9.98 -0.63 -4.46
C ASP A 74 -8.68 -0.33 -5.20
N LEU A 75 -7.64 -1.10 -4.86
CA LEU A 75 -6.32 -0.92 -5.41
C LEU A 75 -6.28 -1.33 -6.89
N ALA A 76 -7.04 -2.37 -7.27
CA ALA A 76 -7.11 -2.86 -8.64
C ALA A 76 -7.66 -1.78 -9.59
N ASN A 77 -8.77 -1.14 -9.24
CA ASN A 77 -9.33 -0.03 -9.99
C ASN A 77 -8.41 1.20 -9.96
N PHE A 78 -7.75 1.48 -8.83
CA PHE A 78 -6.77 2.55 -8.76
C PHE A 78 -5.64 2.36 -9.78
N TRP A 79 -5.09 1.15 -9.91
CA TRP A 79 -4.03 0.86 -10.89
C TRP A 79 -4.49 1.03 -12.33
N ARG A 80 -5.73 0.66 -12.65
CA ARG A 80 -6.26 0.72 -14.02
C ARG A 80 -6.67 2.14 -14.43
N SER A 81 -7.17 2.94 -13.49
CA SER A 81 -7.79 4.24 -13.78
C SER A 81 -6.94 5.42 -13.31
N THR A 82 -6.58 5.44 -12.02
CA THR A 82 -6.02 6.63 -11.35
C THR A 82 -4.49 6.68 -11.39
N TYR A 83 -3.83 5.53 -11.49
CA TYR A 83 -2.37 5.44 -11.45
C TYR A 83 -1.69 6.24 -12.56
N ALA A 84 -2.25 6.24 -13.77
CA ALA A 84 -1.66 6.97 -14.90
C ALA A 84 -1.55 8.48 -14.63
N GLU A 85 -2.55 9.08 -13.97
CA GLU A 85 -2.55 10.49 -13.57
C GLU A 85 -1.58 10.74 -12.43
N VAL A 86 -1.64 9.92 -11.38
CA VAL A 86 -0.75 10.03 -10.20
C VAL A 86 0.72 9.85 -10.61
N LYS A 87 1.01 8.92 -11.52
CA LYS A 87 2.35 8.70 -12.09
C LYS A 87 2.86 9.96 -12.79
N LYS A 88 2.03 10.67 -13.56
CA LYS A 88 2.45 11.90 -14.25
C LYS A 88 2.84 13.01 -13.27
N ASP A 89 2.03 13.26 -12.25
CA ASP A 89 2.34 14.25 -11.20
C ASP A 89 3.60 13.85 -10.40
N LEU A 90 3.66 12.58 -9.96
CA LEU A 90 4.80 12.07 -9.19
C LEU A 90 6.09 12.03 -9.99
N LYS A 91 6.05 11.69 -11.29
CA LYS A 91 7.23 11.72 -12.16
C LYS A 91 7.75 13.15 -12.35
N GLY A 92 6.86 14.13 -12.42
CA GLY A 92 7.23 15.55 -12.47
C GLY A 92 7.89 16.04 -11.18
N ARG A 93 7.35 15.68 -10.01
CA ARG A 93 7.90 16.08 -8.70
C ARG A 93 9.15 15.28 -8.30
N TYR A 94 9.20 14.00 -8.67
CA TYR A 94 10.21 13.02 -8.25
C TYR A 94 10.77 12.25 -9.46
N PRO A 95 11.51 12.91 -10.36
CA PRO A 95 12.05 12.27 -11.57
C PRO A 95 13.13 11.21 -11.26
N LYS A 96 13.73 11.26 -10.07
CA LYS A 96 14.77 10.30 -9.62
C LYS A 96 14.20 8.96 -9.10
N HIS A 97 12.87 8.84 -8.98
CA HIS A 97 12.23 7.63 -8.49
C HIS A 97 11.78 6.70 -9.63
N TYR A 98 11.75 5.40 -9.35
CA TYR A 98 11.32 4.38 -10.31
C TYR A 98 9.79 4.31 -10.37
N TRP A 99 9.22 4.69 -11.52
CA TRP A 99 7.79 4.68 -11.79
C TRP A 99 7.48 3.75 -12.98
N PRO A 100 7.19 2.46 -12.74
CA PRO A 100 6.92 1.48 -13.79
C PRO A 100 5.68 1.88 -14.61
N ASP A 101 5.58 1.42 -15.86
CA ASP A 101 4.31 1.54 -16.61
C ASP A 101 3.29 0.52 -16.11
N ASP A 102 3.78 -0.69 -15.80
CA ASP A 102 2.99 -1.78 -15.22
C ASP A 102 3.25 -1.92 -13.72
N PRO A 103 2.42 -1.32 -12.85
CA PRO A 103 2.57 -1.43 -11.40
C PRO A 103 2.30 -2.85 -10.89
N LEU A 104 1.57 -3.67 -11.65
CA LEU A 104 1.23 -5.06 -11.32
C LEU A 104 2.40 -6.02 -11.55
N VAL A 105 3.27 -5.71 -12.51
CA VAL A 105 4.43 -6.56 -12.89
C VAL A 105 5.71 -6.06 -12.22
N ALA A 106 5.72 -4.81 -11.78
CA ALA A 106 6.88 -4.21 -11.15
C ALA A 106 7.23 -4.82 -9.79
N GLU A 107 8.52 -5.06 -9.56
CA GLU A 107 9.02 -5.50 -8.25
C GLU A 107 8.76 -4.44 -7.18
N ALA A 108 7.97 -4.83 -6.17
CA ALA A 108 7.75 -4.09 -4.93
C ALA A 108 9.10 -3.76 -4.28
N THR A 109 9.60 -2.54 -4.45
CA THR A 109 10.93 -2.17 -3.92
C THR A 109 10.76 -1.11 -2.84
N ALA A 110 11.03 -1.48 -1.58
CA ALA A 110 11.05 -0.54 -0.44
C ALA A 110 12.20 0.48 -0.53
N ARG A 111 13.16 0.28 -1.44
CA ARG A 111 14.43 1.01 -1.59
C ARG A 111 14.62 1.55 -3.01
N ILE A 112 15.49 2.55 -3.14
CA ILE A 112 15.80 3.27 -4.40
C ILE A 112 16.63 2.40 -5.37
N LYS A 113 17.16 1.25 -4.92
CA LYS A 113 17.92 0.30 -5.74
C LYS A 113 17.56 -1.15 -5.39
N PRO A 114 17.22 -2.00 -6.37
CA PRO A 114 17.17 -3.44 -6.16
C PRO A 114 18.60 -3.95 -5.93
N ARG A 115 18.77 -4.82 -4.93
CA ARG A 115 20.05 -5.50 -4.70
C ARG A 115 20.10 -6.64 -5.71
N LYS A 116 20.99 -6.53 -6.71
CA LYS A 116 21.39 -7.69 -7.51
C LYS A 116 21.84 -8.77 -6.52
N ALA A 117 21.16 -9.92 -6.55
CA ALA A 117 21.73 -11.16 -6.04
C ALA A 117 22.86 -11.58 -6.99
#